data_AF-A0A7K3CTN7-F1
#
_entry.id   AF-A0A7K3CTN7-F1
#
_cell.length_a   1.000
_cell.length_b   1.000
_cell.length_c   1.000
_cell.angle_alpha   90.00
_cell.angle_beta   90.00
_cell.angle_gamma   90.00
#
_symmetry.space_group_name_H-M   'P 1'
#
loop_
_entity.id
_entity.type
_entity.pdbx_description
1 polymer ?
#
loop_
_entity_poly.entity_id
_entity_poly.type
_entity_poly.pdbx_seq_one_letter_code
_entity_poly.pdbx_strand_id
1 'polypeptide(L)'
;MPATRNRPSQLSVLRYGAFVSRTAEQRVTAYAPTIRNLVHDHFGRRPLGAVTIILTKPRLLLSLAAEAQGEAAGVPENTWKSVGAQRILGKPKDLRVVTVIAPKGAMWMLINAPKMRDAKQLRLSLLRGFVEVDQLIRSGARENRVAWVRHEMNVEPLSKRQANKLQAQIRADTAEAERITADLARRL
;
A
#
# COMPACT_ATOMS: atom_id res chain seq x y z
N MET A 1 -12.93 1.01 -30.46
CA MET A 1 -12.82 0.95 -28.99
C MET A 1 -13.25 -0.44 -28.53
N PRO A 2 -12.38 -1.26 -27.93
CA PRO A 2 -12.82 -2.49 -27.29
C PRO A 2 -13.21 -2.20 -25.84
N ALA A 3 -14.45 -2.50 -25.51
CA ALA A 3 -15.00 -2.47 -24.17
C ALA A 3 -14.15 -3.34 -23.23
N THR A 4 -13.51 -2.75 -22.23
CA THR A 4 -12.84 -3.51 -21.17
C THR A 4 -13.91 -4.07 -20.25
N ARG A 5 -14.31 -5.30 -20.55
CA ARG A 5 -14.89 -6.24 -19.58
C ARG A 5 -14.10 -6.13 -18.28
N ASN A 6 -14.79 -5.96 -17.16
CA ASN A 6 -14.29 -6.12 -15.81
C ASN A 6 -13.22 -7.23 -15.78
N ARG A 7 -11.95 -6.86 -15.59
CA ARG A 7 -10.90 -7.79 -15.15
C ARG A 7 -10.74 -7.60 -13.64
N PRO A 8 -11.57 -8.25 -12.80
CA PRO A 8 -11.23 -8.33 -11.39
C PRO A 8 -10.04 -9.29 -11.26
N SER A 9 -9.07 -8.97 -10.40
CA SER A 9 -7.94 -9.82 -9.96
C SER A 9 -6.58 -9.78 -10.70
N GLN A 10 -6.22 -8.71 -11.40
CA GLN A 10 -4.87 -8.63 -11.98
C GLN A 10 -3.83 -8.26 -10.91
N LEU A 11 -3.05 -9.25 -10.47
CA LEU A 11 -1.80 -9.03 -9.74
C LEU A 11 -0.70 -8.77 -10.76
N SER A 12 0.02 -7.66 -10.61
CA SER A 12 1.20 -7.36 -11.44
C SER A 12 2.43 -7.15 -10.56
N VAL A 13 3.60 -7.55 -11.05
CA VAL A 13 4.87 -7.37 -10.36
C VAL A 13 5.79 -6.59 -11.28
N LEU A 14 6.31 -5.47 -10.79
CA LEU A 14 7.16 -4.56 -11.55
C LEU A 14 8.46 -4.31 -10.77
N ARG A 15 9.56 -4.13 -11.50
CA ARG A 15 10.81 -3.60 -10.95
C ARG A 15 10.90 -2.12 -11.30
N TYR A 16 11.20 -1.29 -10.31
CA TYR A 16 11.39 0.14 -10.51
C TYR A 16 12.75 0.60 -10.01
N GLY A 17 13.52 1.22 -10.91
CA GLY A 17 14.87 1.70 -10.67
C GLY A 17 15.97 0.70 -11.05
N ALA A 18 17.19 1.23 -11.23
CA ALA A 18 18.35 0.44 -11.63
C ALA A 18 18.78 -0.56 -10.53
N PHE A 19 19.24 -1.73 -10.97
CA PHE A 19 19.81 -2.79 -10.11
C PHE A 19 18.83 -3.46 -9.12
N VAL A 20 17.52 -3.44 -9.41
CA VAL A 20 16.56 -4.30 -8.69
C VAL A 20 16.70 -5.73 -9.19
N SER A 21 16.96 -6.66 -8.27
CA SER A 21 17.25 -8.07 -8.56
C SER A 21 16.08 -8.78 -9.27
N ARG A 22 16.38 -9.46 -10.39
CA ARG A 22 15.44 -10.36 -11.07
C ARG A 22 15.02 -11.54 -10.18
N THR A 23 15.91 -12.03 -9.32
CA THR A 23 15.61 -13.10 -8.37
C THR A 23 14.57 -12.66 -7.33
N ALA A 24 14.64 -11.40 -6.87
CA ALA A 24 13.64 -10.87 -5.95
C ALA A 24 12.25 -10.78 -6.63
N GLU A 25 12.20 -10.36 -7.88
CA GLU A 25 10.98 -10.36 -8.70
C GLU A 25 10.40 -11.77 -8.86
N GLN A 26 11.21 -12.75 -9.25
CA GLN A 26 10.76 -14.14 -9.39
C GLN A 26 10.17 -14.69 -8.08
N ARG A 27 10.82 -14.42 -6.94
CA ARG A 27 10.31 -14.83 -5.61
C ARG A 27 9.00 -14.16 -5.26
N VAL A 28 8.85 -12.86 -5.57
CA VAL A 28 7.59 -12.14 -5.35
C VAL A 28 6.50 -12.73 -6.22
N THR A 29 6.76 -12.94 -7.51
CA THR A 29 5.82 -13.57 -8.44
C THR A 29 5.40 -14.97 -7.97
N ALA A 30 6.33 -15.73 -7.39
CA ALA A 30 6.04 -17.06 -6.84
C ALA A 30 5.20 -17.03 -5.57
N TYR A 31 5.51 -16.15 -4.61
CA TYR A 31 4.84 -16.14 -3.29
C TYR A 31 3.58 -15.29 -3.25
N ALA A 32 3.50 -14.21 -4.02
CA ALA A 32 2.41 -13.25 -3.92
C ALA A 32 1.01 -13.86 -4.17
N PRO A 33 0.79 -14.78 -5.13
CA PRO A 33 -0.50 -15.43 -5.30
C PRO A 33 -0.94 -16.22 -4.05
N THR A 34 -0.03 -17.02 -3.47
CA THR A 34 -0.32 -17.83 -2.28
C THR A 34 -0.66 -16.96 -1.08
N ILE A 35 0.12 -15.91 -0.84
CA ILE A 35 -0.11 -14.99 0.28
C ILE A 35 -1.41 -14.17 0.06
N ARG A 36 -1.66 -13.73 -1.17
CA ARG A 36 -2.91 -13.06 -1.53
C ARG A 36 -4.12 -13.95 -1.23
N ASN A 37 -4.06 -15.23 -1.59
CA ASN A 37 -5.14 -16.17 -1.35
C ASN A 37 -5.37 -16.41 0.15
N LEU A 38 -4.30 -16.52 0.94
CA LEU A 38 -4.41 -16.62 2.40
C LEU A 38 -5.16 -15.43 3.01
N VAL A 39 -4.84 -14.20 2.59
CA VAL A 39 -5.53 -12.99 3.05
C VAL A 39 -6.97 -12.94 2.55
N HIS A 40 -7.17 -13.26 1.27
CA HIS A 40 -8.47 -13.32 0.63
C HIS A 40 -9.41 -14.29 1.34
N ASP A 41 -8.94 -15.49 1.69
CA ASP A 41 -9.73 -16.50 2.39
C ASP A 41 -10.04 -16.07 3.84
N HIS A 42 -9.12 -15.39 4.51
CA HIS A 42 -9.36 -14.83 5.85
C HIS A 42 -10.51 -13.80 5.86
N PHE A 43 -10.56 -12.94 4.85
CA PHE A 43 -11.59 -11.89 4.73
C PHE A 43 -12.85 -12.33 3.97
N GLY A 44 -13.13 -13.63 3.89
CA GLY A 44 -14.35 -14.14 3.29
C GLY A 44 -14.44 -13.94 1.78
N ARG A 45 -13.29 -13.99 1.09
CA ARG A 45 -13.17 -13.93 -0.37
C ARG A 45 -13.64 -12.63 -1.02
N ARG A 46 -13.50 -11.51 -0.31
CA ARG A 46 -13.70 -10.18 -0.90
C ARG A 46 -12.66 -9.93 -2.00
N PRO A 47 -13.05 -9.39 -3.17
CA PRO A 47 -12.09 -9.10 -4.22
C PRO A 47 -11.10 -8.02 -3.76
N LEU A 48 -9.82 -8.37 -3.63
CA LEU A 48 -8.72 -7.47 -3.24
C LEU A 48 -8.35 -6.40 -4.29
N GLY A 49 -9.18 -6.21 -5.34
CA GLY A 49 -8.89 -5.30 -6.45
C GLY A 49 -7.68 -5.71 -7.30
N ALA A 50 -7.30 -4.84 -8.24
CA ALA A 50 -6.04 -4.96 -8.96
C ALA A 50 -4.91 -4.40 -8.08
N VAL A 51 -3.85 -5.20 -7.90
CA VAL A 51 -2.70 -4.84 -7.06
C VAL A 51 -1.44 -4.87 -7.91
N THR A 52 -0.71 -3.77 -7.90
CA THR A 52 0.62 -3.66 -8.52
C THR A 52 1.68 -3.71 -7.44
N ILE A 53 2.46 -4.77 -7.42
CA ILE A 53 3.62 -4.91 -6.53
C ILE A 53 4.82 -4.29 -7.23
N ILE A 54 5.45 -3.29 -6.60
CA ILE A 54 6.60 -2.57 -7.16
C ILE A 54 7.82 -2.84 -6.28
N LEU A 55 8.81 -3.50 -6.84
CA LEU A 55 10.10 -3.76 -6.19
C LEU A 55 11.04 -2.59 -6.46
N THR A 56 11.50 -1.95 -5.40
CA THR A 56 12.38 -0.78 -5.52
C THR A 56 13.37 -0.62 -4.36
N LYS A 57 14.23 0.40 -4.43
CA LYS A 57 15.20 0.76 -3.39
C LYS A 57 14.53 1.63 -2.31
N PRO A 58 15.01 1.62 -1.06
CA PRO A 58 14.41 2.37 0.05
C PRO A 58 14.17 3.86 -0.24
N ARG A 59 15.14 4.53 -0.89
CA ARG A 59 15.02 5.96 -1.23
C ARG A 59 13.89 6.23 -2.23
N LEU A 60 13.76 5.38 -3.25
CA LEU A 60 12.72 5.49 -4.28
C LEU A 60 11.34 5.04 -3.76
N LEU A 61 11.32 4.15 -2.76
CA LEU A 61 10.09 3.67 -2.16
C LEU A 61 9.27 4.83 -1.58
N LEU A 62 9.90 5.71 -0.82
CA LEU A 62 9.21 6.83 -0.19
C LEU A 62 8.75 7.86 -1.22
N SER A 63 9.56 8.16 -2.24
CA SER A 63 9.17 9.10 -3.29
C SER A 63 8.00 8.58 -4.11
N LEU A 64 8.03 7.31 -4.52
CA LEU A 64 6.93 6.69 -5.27
C LEU A 64 5.64 6.60 -4.46
N ALA A 65 5.75 6.31 -3.17
CA ALA A 65 4.57 6.26 -2.31
C ALA A 65 3.95 7.65 -2.12
N ALA A 66 4.78 8.69 -1.97
CA ALA A 66 4.33 10.07 -1.88
C ALA A 66 3.67 10.55 -3.19
N GLU A 67 4.29 10.25 -4.33
CA GLU A 67 3.76 10.54 -5.67
C GLU A 67 2.40 9.86 -5.88
N ALA A 68 2.32 8.54 -5.65
CA ALA A 68 1.08 7.79 -5.81
C ALA A 68 -0.07 8.33 -4.95
N GLN A 69 0.20 8.63 -3.67
CA GLN A 69 -0.83 9.17 -2.78
C GLN A 69 -1.17 10.62 -3.07
N GLY A 70 -0.18 11.46 -3.40
CA GLY A 70 -0.39 12.85 -3.77
C GLY A 70 -1.28 12.95 -5.01
N GLU A 71 -0.97 12.18 -6.05
CA GLU A 71 -1.79 12.10 -7.26
C GLU A 71 -3.18 11.52 -6.97
N ALA A 72 -3.28 10.43 -6.21
CA ALA A 72 -4.57 9.85 -5.84
C ALA A 72 -5.46 10.81 -5.03
N ALA A 73 -4.86 11.72 -4.26
CA ALA A 73 -5.55 12.76 -3.52
C ALA A 73 -5.85 14.02 -4.35
N GLY A 74 -5.31 14.14 -5.57
CA GLY A 74 -5.44 15.33 -6.40
C GLY A 74 -4.62 16.52 -5.87
N VAL A 75 -3.54 16.25 -5.14
CA VAL A 75 -2.62 17.26 -4.61
C VAL A 75 -1.64 17.67 -5.72
N PRO A 76 -1.40 18.99 -5.94
CA PRO A 76 -0.41 19.46 -6.91
C PRO A 76 1.00 18.89 -6.68
N GLU A 77 1.70 18.61 -7.77
CA GLU A 77 3.03 17.97 -7.76
C GLU A 77 4.08 18.73 -6.92
N ASN A 78 4.11 20.05 -7.06
CA ASN A 78 4.98 20.93 -6.30
C ASN A 78 4.72 20.84 -4.77
N THR A 79 3.48 20.60 -4.36
CA THR A 79 3.11 20.46 -2.94
C THR A 79 3.62 19.14 -2.36
N TRP A 80 3.43 18.01 -3.04
CA TRP A 80 3.90 16.72 -2.51
C TRP A 80 5.40 16.46 -2.64
N LYS A 81 6.08 17.15 -3.56
CA LYS A 81 7.56 17.15 -3.61
C LYS A 81 8.21 17.94 -2.47
N SER A 82 7.55 18.98 -1.95
CA SER A 82 8.13 19.91 -0.96
C SER A 82 7.90 19.51 0.50
N VAL A 83 6.74 18.91 0.82
CA VAL A 83 6.33 18.63 2.21
C VAL A 83 6.93 17.31 2.76
N GLY A 84 7.55 16.51 1.89
CA GLY A 84 8.29 15.30 2.25
C GLY A 84 7.41 14.06 2.45
N ALA A 85 7.86 12.92 1.93
CA ALA A 85 7.10 11.67 1.86
C ALA A 85 6.57 11.14 3.21
N GLN A 86 7.25 11.46 4.32
CA GLN A 86 6.84 10.99 5.66
C GLN A 86 5.55 11.65 6.17
N ARG A 87 5.21 12.86 5.72
CA ARG A 87 3.94 13.51 6.11
C ARG A 87 2.76 12.87 5.39
N ILE A 88 2.94 12.54 4.11
CA ILE A 88 1.92 11.91 3.26
C ILE A 88 1.64 10.47 3.72
N LEU A 89 2.69 9.71 4.03
CA LEU A 89 2.59 8.28 4.32
C LEU A 89 2.38 7.98 5.82
N GLY A 90 2.57 8.99 6.67
CA GLY A 90 2.91 8.77 8.07
C GLY A 90 4.34 8.22 8.21
N LYS A 91 4.83 8.09 9.46
CA LYS A 91 6.11 7.42 9.73
C LYS A 91 5.92 5.91 9.56
N PRO A 92 6.44 5.27 8.49
CA PRO A 92 6.25 3.84 8.31
C PRO A 92 7.07 3.13 9.38
N LYS A 93 6.43 2.41 10.30
CA LYS A 93 7.12 1.62 11.34
C LYS A 93 8.09 0.59 10.73
N ASP A 94 7.80 0.15 9.50
CA ASP A 94 8.65 -0.76 8.74
C ASP A 94 8.75 -0.34 7.28
N LEU A 95 9.95 0.01 6.82
CA LEU A 95 10.24 0.33 5.42
C LEU A 95 10.45 -0.92 4.55
N ARG A 96 9.93 -2.09 4.94
CA ARG A 96 9.94 -3.31 4.12
C ARG A 96 8.85 -3.30 3.05
N VAL A 97 7.66 -2.83 3.42
CA VAL A 97 6.50 -2.73 2.54
C VAL A 97 5.73 -1.45 2.85
N VAL A 98 5.25 -0.76 1.82
CA VAL A 98 4.33 0.37 1.95
C VAL A 98 3.20 0.18 0.95
N THR A 99 1.97 0.15 1.45
CA THR A 99 0.76 0.04 0.63
C THR A 99 0.15 1.41 0.44
N VAL A 100 -0.12 1.78 -0.80
CA VAL A 100 -0.68 3.09 -1.16
C VAL A 100 -1.80 2.96 -2.16
N ILE A 101 -2.71 3.95 -2.13
CA ILE A 101 -3.68 4.16 -3.19
C ILE A 101 -2.95 4.89 -4.31
N ALA A 102 -3.01 4.34 -5.51
CA ALA A 102 -2.46 4.89 -6.72
C ALA A 102 -3.55 5.65 -7.51
N PRO A 103 -3.17 6.41 -8.55
CA PRO A 103 -4.12 7.12 -9.39
C PRO A 103 -5.24 6.21 -9.89
N LYS A 104 -6.44 6.79 -10.04
CA LYS A 104 -7.67 6.07 -10.45
C LYS A 104 -8.11 4.97 -9.48
N GLY A 105 -7.52 4.88 -8.29
CA GLY A 105 -7.93 3.92 -7.26
C GLY A 105 -7.33 2.54 -7.37
N ALA A 106 -6.29 2.38 -8.18
CA ALA A 106 -5.47 1.18 -8.16
C ALA A 106 -4.71 1.07 -6.82
N MET A 107 -4.33 -0.15 -6.43
CA MET A 107 -3.56 -0.38 -5.22
C MET A 107 -2.11 -0.69 -5.58
N TRP A 108 -1.16 0.05 -5.00
CA TRP A 108 0.26 -0.23 -5.15
C TRP A 108 0.84 -0.76 -3.83
N MET A 109 1.64 -1.81 -3.94
CA MET A 109 2.42 -2.38 -2.84
C MET A 109 3.90 -2.19 -3.15
N LEU A 110 4.55 -1.23 -2.51
CA LEU A 110 5.96 -0.94 -2.73
C LEU A 110 6.80 -1.79 -1.78
N ILE A 111 7.68 -2.61 -2.33
CA ILE A 111 8.52 -3.53 -1.58
C ILE A 111 9.99 -3.10 -1.67
N ASN A 112 10.64 -3.04 -0.53
CA ASN A 112 12.06 -2.74 -0.40
C ASN A 112 12.91 -3.94 -0.81
N ALA A 113 13.28 -4.00 -2.09
CA ALA A 113 13.94 -5.14 -2.69
C ALA A 113 15.22 -5.60 -1.95
N PRO A 114 16.12 -4.70 -1.49
CA PRO A 114 17.28 -5.09 -0.68
C PRO A 114 16.95 -5.89 0.59
N LYS A 115 15.79 -5.66 1.21
CA LYS A 115 15.36 -6.36 2.43
C LYS A 115 14.66 -7.71 2.16
N MET A 116 14.45 -8.08 0.89
CA MET A 116 13.69 -9.28 0.49
C MET A 116 14.57 -10.49 0.12
N ARG A 117 15.81 -10.52 0.61
CA ARG A 117 16.72 -11.67 0.38
C ARG A 117 16.30 -12.91 1.15
N ASP A 118 15.67 -12.74 2.31
CA ASP A 118 15.09 -13.83 3.09
C ASP A 118 13.64 -14.09 2.63
N ALA A 119 13.36 -15.34 2.28
CA ALA A 119 12.03 -15.78 1.86
C ALA A 119 10.98 -15.58 2.96
N LYS A 120 11.34 -15.78 4.24
CA LYS A 120 10.42 -15.57 5.37
C LYS A 120 10.04 -14.09 5.48
N GLN A 121 11.02 -13.19 5.44
CA GLN A 121 10.77 -11.75 5.47
C GLN A 121 9.95 -11.27 4.27
N LEU A 122 10.19 -11.84 3.09
CA LEU A 122 9.40 -11.53 1.90
C LEU A 122 7.93 -11.95 2.06
N ARG A 123 7.67 -13.20 2.50
CA ARG A 123 6.31 -13.69 2.74
C ARG A 123 5.57 -12.84 3.78
N LEU A 124 6.24 -12.46 4.87
CA LEU A 124 5.66 -11.56 5.90
C LEU A 124 5.39 -10.15 5.36
N SER A 125 6.28 -9.61 4.52
CA SER A 125 6.08 -8.29 3.91
C SER A 125 4.92 -8.29 2.91
N LEU A 126 4.79 -9.35 2.11
CA LEU A 126 3.65 -9.56 1.22
C LEU A 126 2.36 -9.70 2.03
N LEU A 127 2.37 -10.46 3.12
CA LEU A 127 1.21 -10.68 3.97
C LEU A 127 0.71 -9.35 4.53
N ARG A 128 1.60 -8.58 5.13
CA ARG A 128 1.30 -7.25 5.64
C ARG A 128 0.72 -6.35 4.55
N GLY A 129 1.36 -6.32 3.38
CA GLY A 129 0.88 -5.51 2.25
C GLY A 129 -0.52 -5.89 1.80
N PHE A 130 -0.83 -7.19 1.67
CA PHE A 130 -2.17 -7.63 1.27
C PHE A 130 -3.23 -7.37 2.33
N VAL A 131 -2.90 -7.48 3.62
CA VAL A 131 -3.80 -7.08 4.71
C VAL A 131 -4.08 -5.57 4.65
N GLU A 132 -3.05 -4.74 4.44
CA GLU A 132 -3.23 -3.30 4.25
C GLU A 132 -4.07 -2.97 3.00
N VAL A 133 -3.92 -3.74 1.91
CA VAL A 133 -4.80 -3.62 0.73
C VAL A 133 -6.25 -3.90 1.11
N ASP A 134 -6.54 -4.99 1.83
CA ASP A 134 -7.92 -5.29 2.28
C ASP A 134 -8.51 -4.14 3.08
N GLN A 135 -7.74 -3.62 4.04
CA GLN A 135 -8.18 -2.51 4.89
C GLN A 135 -8.49 -1.25 4.06
N LEU A 136 -7.67 -0.94 3.05
CA LEU A 136 -7.84 0.26 2.23
C LEU A 136 -8.99 0.16 1.22
N ILE A 137 -9.44 -1.05 0.85
CA ILE A 137 -10.61 -1.23 -0.03
C ILE A 137 -11.93 -1.30 0.74
N ARG A 138 -11.92 -1.21 2.07
CA ARG A 138 -13.14 -1.11 2.88
C ARG A 138 -13.85 0.21 2.60
N SER A 139 -15.18 0.19 2.74
CA SER A 139 -16.01 1.38 2.56
C SER A 139 -15.52 2.52 3.45
N GLY A 140 -15.28 3.69 2.86
CA GLY A 140 -14.82 4.89 3.57
C GLY A 140 -13.31 4.94 3.84
N ALA A 141 -12.58 3.82 3.78
CA ALA A 141 -11.15 3.80 4.13
C ALA A 141 -10.29 4.58 3.12
N ARG A 142 -10.63 4.47 1.83
CA ARG A 142 -9.97 5.19 0.75
C ARG A 142 -10.20 6.70 0.87
N GLU A 143 -11.44 7.11 1.08
CA GLU A 143 -11.85 8.50 1.22
C GLU A 143 -11.18 9.13 2.44
N ASN A 144 -11.14 8.40 3.56
CA ASN A 144 -10.43 8.77 4.77
C ASN A 144 -8.93 8.98 4.52
N ARG A 145 -8.28 8.08 3.77
CA ARG A 145 -6.87 8.22 3.43
C ARG A 145 -6.62 9.45 2.55
N VAL A 146 -7.44 9.67 1.54
CA VAL A 146 -7.34 10.84 0.65
C VAL A 146 -7.54 12.13 1.43
N ALA A 147 -8.56 12.21 2.29
CA ALA A 147 -8.81 13.36 3.14
C ALA A 147 -7.65 13.64 4.09
N TRP A 148 -7.05 12.60 4.67
CA TRP A 148 -5.85 12.74 5.51
C TRP A 148 -4.67 13.31 4.72
N VAL A 149 -4.41 12.82 3.51
CA VAL A 149 -3.36 13.36 2.65
C VAL A 149 -3.63 14.84 2.35
N ARG A 150 -4.83 15.21 1.90
CA ARG A 150 -5.15 16.63 1.63
C ARG A 150 -4.98 17.53 2.84
N HIS A 151 -5.30 17.04 4.03
CA HIS A 151 -5.10 17.74 5.28
C HIS A 151 -3.61 17.97 5.57
N GLU A 152 -2.80 16.91 5.54
CA GLU A 152 -1.34 16.99 5.79
C GLU A 152 -0.61 17.89 4.78
N MET A 153 -1.15 17.98 3.57
CA MET A 153 -0.62 18.82 2.49
C MET A 153 -1.19 20.24 2.48
N ASN A 154 -2.06 20.58 3.43
CA ASN A 154 -2.73 21.88 3.55
C ASN A 154 -3.47 22.32 2.27
N VAL A 155 -3.96 21.36 1.48
CA VAL A 155 -4.79 21.62 0.28
C VAL A 155 -6.25 21.74 0.67
N GLU A 156 -6.71 20.86 1.56
CA GLU A 156 -8.07 20.85 2.09
C GLU A 156 -7.98 20.59 3.60
N PRO A 157 -7.63 21.62 4.40
CA PRO A 157 -7.36 21.44 5.82
C PRO A 157 -8.66 21.14 6.58
N LEU A 158 -8.65 20.02 7.30
CA LEU A 158 -9.72 19.64 8.22
C LEU A 158 -9.67 20.47 9.50
N SER A 159 -10.85 20.69 10.11
CA SER A 159 -10.91 21.23 11.47
C SER A 159 -10.19 20.29 12.45
N LYS A 160 -9.66 20.84 13.56
CA LYS A 160 -8.97 20.05 14.60
C LYS A 160 -9.78 18.82 15.06
N ARG A 161 -11.10 18.97 15.21
CA ARG A 161 -12.00 17.87 15.60
C ARG A 161 -12.07 16.77 14.53
N GLN A 162 -12.20 17.15 13.26
CA GLN A 162 -12.24 16.20 12.13
C GLN A 162 -10.90 15.50 11.96
N ALA A 163 -9.78 16.25 12.02
CA ALA A 163 -8.43 15.69 11.93
C ALA A 163 -8.17 14.66 13.04
N ASN A 164 -8.53 14.98 14.30
CA ASN A 164 -8.37 14.04 15.42
C ASN A 164 -9.21 12.78 15.25
N LYS A 165 -10.48 12.91 14.81
CA LYS A 165 -11.36 11.77 14.55
C LYS A 165 -10.77 10.87 13.46
N LEU A 166 -10.33 11.47 12.36
CA LEU A 166 -9.75 10.76 11.23
C LEU A 166 -8.45 10.06 11.61
N GLN A 167 -7.58 10.73 12.37
CA GLN A 167 -6.34 10.15 12.86
C GLN A 167 -6.60 8.96 13.80
N ALA A 168 -7.60 9.07 14.69
CA ALA A 168 -7.98 7.97 15.56
C ALA A 168 -8.47 6.75 14.76
N GLN A 169 -9.27 6.97 13.71
CA GLN A 169 -9.72 5.91 12.82
C GLN A 169 -8.55 5.23 12.10
N ILE A 170 -7.65 6.01 11.48
CA ILE A 170 -6.47 5.47 10.78
C ILE A 170 -5.60 4.65 11.73
N ARG A 171 -5.44 5.08 12.98
CA ARG A 171 -4.71 4.31 14.02
C ARG A 171 -5.41 3.01 14.37
N ALA A 172 -6.74 3.02 14.51
CA ALA A 172 -7.53 1.83 14.79
C ALA A 172 -7.41 0.80 13.64
N ASP A 173 -7.56 1.25 12.39
CA ASP A 173 -7.42 0.41 11.19
C ASP A 173 -6.01 -0.19 11.10
N THR A 174 -4.99 0.62 11.41
CA THR A 174 -3.59 0.16 11.44
C THR A 174 -3.37 -0.89 12.53
N ALA A 175 -3.94 -0.71 13.72
CA ALA A 175 -3.82 -1.66 14.81
C ALA A 175 -4.58 -2.97 14.52
N GLU A 176 -5.72 -2.90 13.82
CA GLU A 176 -6.42 -4.09 13.31
C GLU A 176 -5.55 -4.82 12.29
N ALA A 177 -4.98 -4.12 11.31
CA ALA A 177 -4.07 -4.70 10.32
C ALA A 177 -2.87 -5.40 10.97
N GLU A 178 -2.27 -4.80 11.99
CA GLU A 178 -1.16 -5.38 12.76
C GLU A 178 -1.58 -6.68 13.47
N ARG A 179 -2.75 -6.69 14.13
CA ARG A 179 -3.29 -7.90 14.78
C ARG A 179 -3.56 -9.03 13.79
N ILE A 180 -4.21 -8.73 12.66
CA ILE A 180 -4.54 -9.72 11.64
C ILE A 180 -3.26 -10.27 10.99
N THR A 181 -2.30 -9.40 10.69
CA THR A 181 -0.99 -9.81 10.16
C THR A 181 -0.30 -10.77 11.13
N ALA A 182 -0.32 -10.48 12.43
CA ALA A 182 0.28 -11.35 13.45
C ALA A 182 -0.42 -12.72 13.56
N ASP A 183 -1.75 -12.77 13.44
CA ASP A 183 -2.51 -14.04 13.44
C ASP A 183 -2.18 -14.88 12.20
N LEU A 184 -2.24 -14.27 11.02
CA LEU A 184 -1.98 -14.96 9.75
C LEU A 184 -0.52 -15.37 9.60
N ALA A 185 0.42 -14.61 10.17
CA ALA A 185 1.85 -14.95 10.15
C ALA A 185 2.16 -16.28 10.84
N ARG A 186 1.33 -16.74 11.78
CA ARG A 186 1.47 -18.05 12.43
C ARG A 186 1.12 -19.22 11.51
N ARG A 187 0.47 -18.94 10.37
CA ARG A 187 0.05 -19.92 9.36
C ARG A 187 1.04 -20.01 8.18
N LEU A 188 2.14 -19.26 8.21
CA LEU A 188 3.14 -19.18 7.14
C LEU A 188 4.39 -20.01 7.43
#